data_AF-A0A2V7MTF4-F1
#
_entry.id   AF-A0A2V7MTF4-F1
#
_cell.length_a   1.000
_cell.length_b   1.000
_cell.length_c   1.000
_cell.angle_alpha   90.00
_cell.angle_beta   90.00
_cell.angle_gamma   90.00
#
_symmetry.space_group_name_H-M   'P 1'
#
loop_
_entity.id
_entity.type
_entity.pdbx_description
1 polymer ?
#
loop_
_entity_poly.entity_id
_entity_poly.type
_entity_poly.pdbx_seq_one_letter_code
_entity_poly.pdbx_strand_id
1 'polypeptide(L)'
;MLRPPDISQMTPEERANRLFNRVMVLAEAGKTDSVRFFLPMALGAYGQLPQLDADARYHVGLLQLAGGDVEAALAQADTIQRSIPTHLFIYVLRAHAYQQRGSTQLERRAYADFLRNEPAETARNRPEYTDHSDALKSFKTEASRVTGGRLGA
;
A
#
# COMPACT_ATOMS: atom_id res chain seq x y z
N MET A 1 -5.75 34.82 -0.09
CA MET A 1 -4.63 33.98 -0.57
C MET A 1 -4.41 32.86 0.44
N LEU A 2 -4.52 31.60 0.05
CA LEU A 2 -4.17 30.47 0.93
C LEU A 2 -2.64 30.43 1.07
N ARG A 3 -2.14 30.66 2.29
CA ARG A 3 -0.72 30.51 2.59
C ARG A 3 -0.35 29.04 2.38
N PRO A 4 0.72 28.72 1.64
CA PRO A 4 1.21 27.35 1.58
C PRO A 4 1.47 26.85 3.01
N PRO A 5 1.08 25.61 3.34
CA PRO A 5 1.39 25.01 4.62
C PRO A 5 2.88 25.15 4.93
N ASP A 6 3.22 25.59 6.14
CA ASP A 6 4.61 25.68 6.58
C ASP A 6 5.15 24.25 6.78
N ILE A 7 6.04 23.83 5.87
CA ILE A 7 6.67 22.50 5.89
C ILE A 7 8.05 22.52 6.55
N SER A 8 8.53 23.68 6.99
CA SER A 8 9.88 23.84 7.57
C SER A 8 10.06 23.13 8.91
N GLN A 9 8.93 22.85 9.59
CA GLN A 9 8.90 22.17 10.89
C GLN A 9 8.56 20.67 10.79
N MET A 10 8.26 20.15 9.59
CA MET A 10 7.90 18.74 9.43
C MET A 10 9.14 17.84 9.44
N THR A 11 9.03 16.67 10.07
CA THR A 11 10.05 15.63 9.98
C THR A 11 10.18 15.12 8.52
N PRO A 12 11.31 14.49 8.14
CA PRO A 12 11.44 13.86 6.82
C PRO A 12 10.28 12.90 6.50
N GLU A 13 9.84 12.12 7.48
CA GLU A 13 8.76 11.16 7.35
C GLU A 13 7.41 11.83 7.16
N GLU A 14 7.09 12.86 7.95
CA GLU A 14 5.86 13.64 7.79
C GLU A 14 5.76 14.29 6.41
N ARG A 15 6.89 14.77 5.86
CA ARG A 15 6.95 15.31 4.49
C ARG A 15 6.70 14.23 3.45
N ALA A 16 7.27 13.03 3.62
CA ALA A 16 7.02 11.89 2.74
C ALA A 16 5.55 11.46 2.78
N ASN A 17 4.97 11.29 3.98
CA ASN A 17 3.58 10.91 4.19
C ASN A 17 2.61 11.96 3.62
N ARG A 18 2.94 13.25 3.71
CA ARG A 18 2.16 14.32 3.07
C ARG A 18 2.11 14.17 1.54
N LEU A 19 3.26 13.87 0.92
CA LEU A 19 3.34 13.65 -0.53
C LEU A 19 2.64 12.35 -0.93
N PHE A 20 2.78 11.29 -0.14
CA PHE A 20 2.04 10.03 -0.29
C PHE A 20 0.53 10.27 -0.34
N ASN A 21 -0.02 10.90 0.69
CA ASN A 21 -1.45 11.22 0.79
C ASN A 21 -1.92 12.04 -0.40
N ARG A 22 -1.10 13.00 -0.85
CA ARG A 22 -1.40 13.80 -2.04
C ARG A 22 -1.51 12.94 -3.30
N VAL A 23 -0.58 12.03 -3.53
CA VAL A 23 -0.61 11.14 -4.70
C VAL A 23 -1.81 10.19 -4.64
N MET A 24 -2.08 9.57 -3.50
CA MET A 24 -3.21 8.63 -3.35
C MET A 24 -4.56 9.31 -3.63
N VAL A 25 -4.81 10.48 -3.04
CA VAL A 25 -6.04 11.26 -3.31
C VAL A 25 -6.18 11.63 -4.79
N LEU A 26 -5.08 11.96 -5.47
CA LEU A 26 -5.11 12.29 -6.90
C LEU A 26 -5.34 11.05 -7.76
N ALA A 27 -4.76 9.91 -7.38
CA ALA A 27 -4.94 8.63 -8.06
C ALA A 27 -6.39 8.15 -7.97
N GLU A 28 -6.98 8.18 -6.77
CA GLU A 28 -8.40 7.88 -6.54
C GLU A 28 -9.33 8.79 -7.34
N ALA A 29 -8.98 10.07 -7.49
CA ALA A 29 -9.73 11.03 -8.29
C ALA A 29 -9.47 10.92 -9.82
N GLY A 30 -8.68 9.95 -10.28
CA GLY A 30 -8.35 9.74 -11.69
C GLY A 30 -7.50 10.85 -12.32
N LYS A 31 -6.81 11.68 -11.52
CA LYS A 31 -6.02 12.82 -11.99
C LYS A 31 -4.61 12.41 -12.41
N THR A 32 -4.50 11.62 -13.47
CA THR A 32 -3.25 10.96 -13.90
C THR A 32 -2.10 11.93 -14.13
N ASP A 33 -2.33 13.11 -14.72
CA ASP A 33 -1.25 14.09 -14.94
C ASP A 33 -0.71 14.66 -13.62
N SER A 34 -1.58 14.84 -12.63
CA SER A 34 -1.14 15.27 -11.29
C SER A 34 -0.40 14.14 -10.57
N VAL A 35 -0.82 12.88 -10.72
CA VAL A 35 -0.08 11.72 -10.20
C VAL A 35 1.33 11.69 -10.79
N ARG A 36 1.47 11.79 -12.12
CA ARG A 36 2.78 11.82 -12.81
C ARG A 36 3.69 12.93 -12.30
N PHE A 37 3.11 14.08 -11.98
CA PHE A 37 3.86 15.21 -11.43
C PHE A 37 4.35 14.96 -10.00
N PHE A 38 3.47 14.51 -9.09
CA PHE A 38 3.79 14.37 -7.66
C PHE A 38 4.51 13.07 -7.29
N LEU A 39 4.33 12.01 -8.07
CA LEU A 39 4.88 10.68 -7.79
C LEU A 39 6.41 10.68 -7.58
N PRO A 40 7.26 11.25 -8.48
CA PRO A 40 8.71 11.22 -8.28
C PRO A 40 9.14 12.00 -7.03
N MET A 41 8.41 13.04 -6.63
CA MET A 41 8.68 13.76 -5.39
C MET A 41 8.37 12.89 -4.16
N ALA A 42 7.25 12.15 -4.17
CA ALA A 42 6.88 11.25 -3.08
C ALA A 42 7.90 10.11 -2.92
N LEU A 43 8.24 9.44 -4.03
CA LEU A 43 9.26 8.38 -4.03
C LEU A 43 10.63 8.91 -3.60
N GLY A 44 11.02 10.10 -4.09
CA GLY A 44 12.25 10.76 -3.68
C GLY A 44 12.29 11.04 -2.18
N ALA A 45 11.18 11.51 -1.59
CA ALA A 45 11.08 11.79 -0.16
C ALA A 45 11.28 10.53 0.70
N TYR A 46 10.63 9.41 0.36
CA TYR A 46 10.89 8.13 1.03
C TYR A 46 12.34 7.66 0.82
N GLY A 47 12.92 7.87 -0.37
CA GLY A 47 14.31 7.53 -0.67
C GLY A 47 15.35 8.30 0.15
N GLN A 48 14.97 9.39 0.82
CA GLN A 48 15.84 10.13 1.75
C GLN A 48 15.74 9.65 3.20
N LEU A 49 14.79 8.75 3.52
CA LEU A 49 14.69 8.20 4.87
C LEU A 49 15.87 7.25 5.12
N PRO A 50 16.45 7.26 6.33
CA PRO A 50 17.61 6.41 6.66
C PRO A 50 17.27 4.92 6.59
N GLN A 51 16.01 4.56 6.85
CA GLN A 51 15.49 3.22 6.76
C GLN A 51 14.00 3.26 6.41
N LEU A 52 13.53 2.24 5.70
CA LEU A 52 12.11 1.99 5.47
C LEU A 52 11.67 0.78 6.29
N ASP A 53 10.73 0.99 7.19
CA ASP A 53 10.00 -0.05 7.90
C ASP A 53 8.86 -0.63 7.04
N ALA A 54 7.99 -1.45 7.62
CA ALA A 54 6.90 -2.08 6.87
C ALA A 54 5.86 -1.07 6.36
N ASP A 55 5.58 -0.01 7.11
CA ASP A 55 4.62 1.03 6.75
C ASP A 55 5.16 1.90 5.60
N ALA A 56 6.39 2.41 5.73
CA ALA A 56 7.02 3.19 4.68
C ALA A 56 7.18 2.37 3.38
N ARG A 57 7.47 1.07 3.47
CA ARG A 57 7.52 0.17 2.31
C ARG A 57 6.15 -0.04 1.67
N TYR A 58 5.11 -0.13 2.48
CA TYR A 58 3.73 -0.21 2.00
C TYR A 58 3.35 1.05 1.22
N HIS A 59 3.65 2.24 1.76
CA HIS A 59 3.45 3.51 1.06
C HIS A 59 4.22 3.60 -0.26
N VAL A 60 5.50 3.21 -0.27
CA VAL A 60 6.30 3.16 -1.51
C VAL A 60 5.70 2.19 -2.52
N GLY A 61 5.26 1.01 -2.09
CA GLY A 61 4.62 0.03 -2.97
C GLY A 61 3.33 0.55 -3.61
N LEU A 62 2.49 1.25 -2.84
CA LEU A 62 1.27 1.88 -3.36
C LEU A 62 1.58 3.02 -4.35
N LEU A 63 2.61 3.82 -4.08
CA LEU A 63 3.09 4.84 -5.03
C LEU A 63 3.56 4.22 -6.34
N GLN A 64 4.30 3.13 -6.27
CA GLN A 64 4.77 2.38 -7.44
C GLN A 64 3.59 1.84 -8.26
N LEU A 65 2.58 1.27 -7.61
CA LEU A 65 1.35 0.83 -8.27
C LEU A 65 0.61 1.99 -8.95
N ALA A 66 0.49 3.14 -8.28
CA ALA A 66 -0.10 4.35 -8.86
C ALA A 66 0.68 4.87 -10.08
N GLY A 67 1.99 4.62 -10.13
CA GLY A 67 2.85 4.89 -11.28
C GLY A 67 2.87 3.82 -12.36
N GLY A 68 2.27 2.65 -12.13
CA GLY A 68 2.31 1.51 -13.04
C GLY A 68 3.51 0.58 -12.88
N ASP A 69 4.37 0.79 -11.88
CA ASP A 69 5.54 -0.05 -11.62
C ASP A 69 5.19 -1.23 -10.71
N VAL A 70 4.61 -2.25 -11.32
CA VAL A 70 4.14 -3.43 -10.60
C VAL A 70 5.29 -4.27 -10.04
N GLU A 71 6.41 -4.37 -10.76
CA GLU A 71 7.56 -5.15 -10.29
C GLU A 71 8.18 -4.55 -9.03
N ALA A 72 8.34 -3.22 -8.99
CA ALA A 72 8.88 -2.55 -7.82
C ALA A 72 7.96 -2.69 -6.59
N ALA A 73 6.64 -2.63 -6.79
CA ALA A 73 5.67 -2.83 -5.72
C ALA A 73 5.73 -4.26 -5.14
N LEU A 74 5.89 -5.29 -5.99
CA LEU A 74 6.12 -6.67 -5.53
C LEU A 74 7.43 -6.80 -4.75
N ALA A 75 8.50 -6.10 -5.18
CA ALA A 75 9.77 -6.10 -4.46
C ALA A 75 9.66 -5.49 -3.05
N GLN A 76 8.78 -4.50 -2.84
CA GLN A 76 8.48 -4.02 -1.49
C GLN A 76 7.79 -5.09 -0.65
N ALA A 77 6.78 -5.76 -1.21
CA ALA A 77 6.09 -6.87 -0.52
C ALA A 77 7.07 -7.99 -0.14
N ASP A 78 8.00 -8.36 -1.02
CA ASP A 78 9.02 -9.37 -0.76
C ASP A 78 9.99 -8.94 0.35
N THR A 79 10.34 -7.64 0.39
CA THR A 79 11.21 -7.11 1.45
C THR A 79 10.50 -7.12 2.80
N ILE A 80 9.22 -6.73 2.85
CA ILE A 80 8.41 -6.83 4.07
C ILE A 80 8.34 -8.31 4.51
N GLN A 81 8.11 -9.25 3.59
CA GLN A 81 8.04 -10.68 3.91
C GLN A 81 9.33 -11.23 4.51
N ARG A 82 10.50 -10.79 4.04
CA ARG A 82 11.79 -11.24 4.61
C ARG A 82 11.94 -10.84 6.08
N SER A 83 11.38 -9.71 6.48
CA SER A 83 11.44 -9.20 7.86
C SER A 83 10.30 -9.75 8.73
N ILE A 84 9.07 -9.76 8.20
CA ILE A 84 7.86 -10.17 8.91
C ILE A 84 7.03 -11.05 7.95
N PRO A 85 7.23 -12.39 7.96
CA PRO A 85 6.71 -13.28 6.92
C PRO A 85 5.20 -13.26 6.68
N THR A 86 4.42 -12.88 7.69
CA THR A 86 2.96 -12.90 7.66
C THR A 86 2.32 -11.51 7.68
N HIS A 87 3.10 -10.43 7.56
CA HIS A 87 2.61 -9.05 7.62
C HIS A 87 1.49 -8.77 6.59
N LEU A 88 0.42 -8.08 7.00
CA LEU A 88 -0.77 -7.92 6.16
C LEU A 88 -0.53 -7.13 4.88
N PHE A 89 0.34 -6.10 4.94
CA PHE A 89 0.69 -5.28 3.78
C PHE A 89 1.33 -6.06 2.62
N ILE A 90 1.96 -7.21 2.89
CA ILE A 90 2.50 -8.10 1.83
C ILE A 90 1.38 -8.51 0.89
N TYR A 91 0.26 -8.96 1.46
CA TYR A 91 -0.86 -9.49 0.69
C TYR A 91 -1.64 -8.39 -0.01
N VAL A 92 -1.74 -7.21 0.61
CA VAL A 92 -2.37 -6.04 0.01
C VAL A 92 -1.62 -5.61 -1.25
N LEU A 93 -0.30 -5.40 -1.14
CA LEU A 93 0.54 -5.03 -2.30
C LEU A 93 0.49 -6.09 -3.40
N ARG A 94 0.57 -7.37 -3.04
CA ARG A 94 0.51 -8.48 -3.99
C ARG A 94 -0.83 -8.53 -4.74
N ALA A 95 -1.95 -8.43 -4.03
CA ALA A 95 -3.25 -8.48 -4.68
C ALA A 95 -3.43 -7.34 -5.70
N HIS A 96 -3.13 -6.10 -5.31
CA HIS A 96 -3.20 -4.96 -6.24
C HIS A 96 -2.23 -5.09 -7.42
N ALA A 97 -1.00 -5.54 -7.17
CA ALA A 97 -0.03 -5.82 -8.23
C ALA A 97 -0.55 -6.87 -9.23
N TYR A 98 -1.07 -7.99 -8.73
CA TYR A 98 -1.58 -9.06 -9.58
C TYR A 98 -2.86 -8.67 -10.30
N GLN A 99 -3.73 -7.87 -9.67
CA GLN A 99 -4.89 -7.27 -10.32
C GLN A 99 -4.47 -6.40 -11.51
N GLN A 100 -3.48 -5.53 -11.33
CA GLN A 100 -2.96 -4.66 -12.39
C GLN A 100 -2.31 -5.45 -13.55
N ARG A 101 -1.74 -6.63 -13.28
CA ARG A 101 -1.23 -7.55 -14.31
C ARG A 101 -2.29 -8.40 -14.99
N GLY A 102 -3.53 -8.40 -14.49
CA GLY A 102 -4.56 -9.34 -14.93
C GLY A 102 -4.34 -10.79 -14.47
N SER A 103 -3.49 -11.01 -13.45
CA SER A 103 -3.15 -12.33 -12.92
C SER A 103 -4.15 -12.79 -11.85
N THR A 104 -5.39 -13.06 -12.26
CA THR A 104 -6.52 -13.38 -11.33
C THR A 104 -6.24 -14.55 -10.39
N GLN A 105 -5.47 -15.55 -10.82
CA GLN A 105 -5.10 -16.68 -9.93
C GLN A 105 -4.19 -16.24 -8.78
N LEU A 106 -3.19 -15.40 -9.07
CA LEU A 106 -2.24 -14.90 -8.08
C LEU A 106 -2.89 -13.86 -7.16
N GLU A 107 -3.76 -13.02 -7.70
CA GLU A 107 -4.60 -12.09 -6.94
C GLU A 107 -5.48 -12.85 -5.92
N ARG A 108 -6.24 -13.87 -6.38
CA ARG A 108 -7.07 -14.68 -5.48
C ARG A 108 -6.23 -15.38 -4.39
N ARG A 109 -5.04 -15.84 -4.74
CA ARG A 109 -4.12 -16.43 -3.76
C ARG A 109 -3.68 -15.41 -2.71
N ALA A 110 -3.33 -14.19 -3.11
CA ALA A 110 -2.97 -13.13 -2.18
C ALA A 110 -4.14 -12.79 -1.23
N TYR A 111 -5.37 -12.73 -1.74
CA TYR A 111 -6.56 -12.57 -0.89
C TYR A 111 -6.76 -13.72 0.10
N ALA A 112 -6.63 -14.97 -0.34
CA ALA A 112 -6.74 -16.12 0.55
C ALA A 112 -5.63 -16.15 1.63
N ASP A 113 -4.42 -15.75 1.26
CA ASP A 113 -3.29 -15.64 2.19
C ASP A 113 -3.52 -14.51 3.22
N PHE A 114 -4.07 -13.37 2.81
CA PHE A 114 -4.49 -12.32 3.75
C PHE A 114 -5.50 -12.85 4.77
N LEU A 115 -6.62 -13.43 4.31
CA LEU A 115 -7.69 -13.90 5.21
C LEU A 115 -7.21 -14.96 6.19
N ARG A 116 -6.28 -15.83 5.77
CA ARG A 116 -5.70 -16.85 6.64
C ARG A 116 -4.85 -16.26 7.77
N ASN A 117 -4.11 -15.18 7.50
CA ASN A 117 -3.14 -14.61 8.45
C ASN A 117 -3.70 -13.43 9.26
N GLU A 118 -4.77 -12.77 8.79
CA GLU A 118 -5.35 -11.58 9.41
C GLU A 118 -5.65 -11.73 10.90
N PRO A 119 -6.30 -12.81 11.40
CA PRO A 119 -6.58 -12.92 12.83
C PRO A 119 -5.32 -12.90 13.71
N ALA A 120 -4.27 -13.60 13.28
CA ALA A 120 -3.02 -13.70 14.02
C ALA A 120 -2.16 -12.42 13.91
N GLU A 121 -2.22 -11.72 12.78
CA GLU A 121 -1.53 -10.43 12.62
C GLU A 121 -2.23 -9.31 13.39
N THR A 122 -3.55 -9.19 13.29
CA THR A 122 -4.30 -8.15 14.00
C THR A 122 -4.12 -8.27 15.52
N ALA A 123 -4.02 -9.49 16.06
CA ALA A 123 -3.71 -9.73 17.48
C ALA A 123 -2.34 -9.22 17.94
N ARG A 124 -1.42 -8.91 17.01
CA ARG A 124 -0.09 -8.33 17.33
C ARG A 124 -0.14 -6.82 17.59
N ASN A 125 -1.28 -6.16 17.38
CA ASN A 125 -1.51 -4.74 17.69
C ASN A 125 -0.42 -3.81 17.16
N ARG A 126 0.01 -4.01 15.91
CA ARG A 126 0.98 -3.14 15.26
C ARG A 126 0.36 -1.75 15.03
N PRO A 127 1.05 -0.64 15.35
CA PRO A 127 0.51 0.71 15.15
C PRO A 127 -0.01 0.95 13.73
N GLU A 128 0.74 0.50 12.73
CA GLU A 128 0.40 0.65 11.31
C GLU A 128 -0.91 -0.04 10.93
N TYR A 129 -1.36 -1.09 11.65
CA TYR A 129 -2.67 -1.68 11.39
C TYR A 129 -3.82 -0.80 11.88
N THR A 130 -3.58 0.01 12.92
CA THR A 130 -4.56 0.99 13.40
C THR A 130 -4.63 2.17 12.42
N ASP A 131 -3.46 2.67 12.01
CA ASP A 131 -3.34 3.80 11.08
C ASP A 131 -3.98 3.49 9.71
N HIS A 132 -3.93 2.21 9.30
CA HIS A 132 -4.51 1.73 8.03
C HIS A 132 -5.79 0.91 8.20
N SER A 133 -6.50 1.06 9.32
CA SER A 133 -7.62 0.18 9.67
C SER A 133 -8.74 0.16 8.61
N ASP A 134 -9.07 1.29 8.01
CA ASP A 134 -10.13 1.36 6.99
C ASP A 134 -9.72 0.74 5.66
N ALA A 135 -8.44 0.88 5.28
CA ALA A 135 -7.87 0.19 4.13
C ALA A 135 -7.89 -1.33 4.33
N LEU A 136 -7.48 -1.80 5.51
CA LEU A 136 -7.47 -3.24 5.84
C LEU A 136 -8.89 -3.83 5.92
N LYS A 137 -9.88 -3.11 6.46
CA LYS A 137 -11.29 -3.53 6.47
C LYS A 137 -11.86 -3.64 5.06
N SER A 138 -11.60 -2.63 4.22
CA SER A 138 -12.02 -2.62 2.81
C SER A 138 -11.39 -3.79 2.05
N PHE A 139 -10.08 -4.01 2.25
CA PHE A 139 -9.36 -5.13 1.66
C PHE A 139 -9.91 -6.49 2.12
N LYS A 140 -10.22 -6.65 3.41
CA LYS A 140 -10.83 -7.88 3.96
C LYS A 140 -12.20 -8.18 3.35
N THR A 141 -13.02 -7.14 3.16
CA THR A 141 -14.34 -7.25 2.54
C THR A 141 -14.21 -7.75 1.11
N GLU A 142 -13.32 -7.14 0.34
CA GLU A 142 -13.04 -7.53 -1.03
C GLU A 142 -12.45 -8.95 -1.13
N ALA A 143 -11.49 -9.27 -0.26
CA ALA A 143 -10.88 -10.60 -0.18
C ALA A 143 -11.93 -11.69 0.06
N SER A 144 -12.87 -11.44 0.97
CA SER A 144 -13.96 -12.36 1.30
C SER A 144 -14.90 -12.57 0.11
N ARG A 145 -15.20 -11.49 -0.63
CA ARG A 145 -16.04 -11.54 -1.84
C ARG A 145 -15.37 -12.37 -2.95
N VAL A 146 -14.10 -12.11 -3.24
CA VAL A 146 -13.35 -12.75 -4.34
C VAL A 146 -13.06 -14.23 -4.05
N THR A 147 -12.82 -14.59 -2.79
CA THR A 147 -12.54 -15.97 -2.39
C THR A 147 -13.81 -16.78 -2.14
N GLY A 148 -14.88 -16.16 -1.62
CA GLY A 148 -16.17 -16.80 -1.37
C GLY A 148 -17.02 -17.02 -2.62
N GLY A 149 -16.84 -16.22 -3.67
CA GLY A 149 -17.63 -16.28 -4.92
C GLY A 149 -17.42 -17.52 -5.79
N ARG A 150 -16.79 -18.59 -5.31
CA ARG A 150 -16.51 -19.82 -6.09
C ARG A 150 -16.95 -21.14 -5.44
N LEU A 151 -17.79 -21.09 -4.41
CA LEU A 151 -18.44 -22.28 -3.83
C LEU A 151 -19.88 -22.51 -4.34
N GLY A 152 -20.31 -21.77 -5.37
CA GLY A 152 -21.70 -21.81 -5.87
C GLY A 152 -21.84 -21.76 -7.40
N ALA A 153 -20.89 -22.35 -8.14
CA ALA A 153 -21.03 -22.57 -9.59
C ALA A 153 -20.66 -24.02 -9.92
#